data_AF-A0A3B3CJK5-F1
#
_entry.id   AF-A0A3B3CJK5-F1
#
_cell.length_a   1.000
_cell.length_b   1.000
_cell.length_c   1.000
_cell.angle_alpha   90.00
_cell.angle_beta   90.00
_cell.angle_gamma   90.00
#
_symmetry.space_group_name_H-M   'P 1'
#
loop_
_entity.id
_entity.type
_entity.pdbx_description
1 polymer ?
#
loop_
_entity_poly.entity_id
_entity_poly.type
_entity_poly.pdbx_seq_one_letter_code
_entity_poly.pdbx_strand_id
1 'polypeptide(L)'
;MEQTELVKPETLDELIKTLHQIFQSDRINVEEVQNLMESYESKPHEWRKYAKFDQYRYTRNLVDEGNDKFNLMILCWGEGHGSSIHDHTNSHCFMKLLQGHLKETLFQWPDGKSQGDMVTKSQRVLQENKVAYINDSIGLHRVENVSHTECAVSLHLYSPPFETCQTFDQRTGHKNTVKMTFWSKHGERTPFVRTVFCCFLCKCVQTLDWNMETLLNLNNVEFLRQEQWKLSTQTFSQNGQEVGSL
;
A
#
# COMPACT_ATOMS: atom_id res chain seq x y z
N MET A 1 21.62 28.64 12.62
CA MET A 1 21.30 27.36 11.96
C MET A 1 21.87 27.48 10.57
N GLU A 2 22.89 26.68 10.28
CA GLU A 2 23.57 26.67 8.99
C GLU A 2 22.62 25.99 8.00
N GLN A 3 21.95 26.78 7.15
CA GLN A 3 21.20 26.21 6.02
C GLN A 3 22.24 25.69 5.05
N THR A 4 22.43 24.38 5.03
CA THR A 4 23.18 23.72 3.95
C THR A 4 22.43 24.04 2.66
N GLU A 5 23.09 24.64 1.67
CA GLU A 5 22.51 24.81 0.34
C GLU A 5 22.16 23.42 -0.21
N LEU A 6 20.88 23.07 -0.15
CA LEU A 6 20.39 21.81 -0.66
C LEU A 6 20.47 21.86 -2.19
N VAL A 7 21.45 21.14 -2.74
CA VAL A 7 21.55 20.92 -4.18
C VAL A 7 20.32 20.11 -4.62
N LYS A 8 19.60 20.62 -5.62
CA LYS A 8 18.47 19.93 -6.24
C LYS A 8 18.94 18.58 -6.80
N PRO A 9 18.34 17.45 -6.40
CA PRO A 9 18.68 16.15 -6.97
C PRO A 9 18.10 16.05 -8.39
N GLU A 10 18.97 15.74 -9.35
CA GLU A 10 18.59 15.54 -10.75
C GLU A 10 18.09 14.12 -11.01
N THR A 11 18.39 13.17 -10.13
CA THR A 11 17.96 11.76 -10.25
C THR A 11 17.43 11.21 -8.92
N LEU A 12 16.64 10.13 -8.98
CA LEU A 12 16.21 9.39 -7.79
C LEU A 12 17.39 8.88 -6.97
N ASP A 13 18.47 8.43 -7.62
CA ASP A 13 19.66 7.93 -6.92
C ASP A 13 20.39 9.06 -6.18
N GLU A 14 20.45 10.26 -6.76
CA GLU A 14 20.96 11.46 -6.07
C GLU A 14 20.07 11.85 -4.89
N LEU A 15 18.74 11.82 -5.05
CA LEU A 15 17.80 12.05 -3.96
C LEU A 15 18.06 11.06 -2.80
N ILE A 16 18.16 9.76 -3.10
CA ILE A 16 18.46 8.72 -2.10
C ILE A 16 19.77 9.04 -1.39
N LYS A 17 20.83 9.34 -2.15
CA LYS A 17 22.17 9.63 -1.60
C LYS A 17 22.16 10.84 -0.66
N THR A 18 21.45 11.91 -1.01
CA THR A 18 21.29 13.09 -0.14
C THR A 18 20.46 12.78 1.09
N LEU A 19 19.40 11.96 0.98
CA LEU A 19 18.64 11.49 2.13
C LEU A 19 19.53 10.69 3.11
N HIS A 20 20.39 9.80 2.61
CA HIS A 20 21.35 9.12 3.48
C HIS A 20 22.23 10.10 4.27
N GLN A 21 22.66 11.21 3.66
CA GLN A 21 23.46 12.24 4.34
C GLN A 21 22.66 12.97 5.41
N ILE A 22 21.44 13.44 5.10
CA ILE A 22 20.58 14.15 6.06
C ILE A 22 20.29 13.26 7.28
N PHE A 23 19.93 12.00 7.04
CA PHE A 23 19.61 11.05 8.10
C PHE A 23 20.86 10.48 8.81
N GLN A 24 22.09 10.90 8.50
CA GLN A 24 23.23 10.56 9.39
C GLN A 24 23.09 11.22 10.76
N SER A 25 22.52 12.43 10.80
CA SER A 25 22.15 13.12 12.04
C SER A 25 21.02 12.39 12.77
N ASP A 26 20.97 12.50 14.10
CA ASP A 26 19.84 12.03 14.90
C ASP A 26 18.71 13.08 14.99
N ARG A 27 18.99 14.30 14.55
CA ARG A 27 18.00 15.38 14.47
C ARG A 27 17.50 15.49 13.04
N ILE A 28 16.20 15.28 12.85
CA ILE A 28 15.53 15.38 11.56
C ILE A 28 14.95 16.80 11.43
N ASN A 29 15.44 17.55 10.45
CA ASN A 29 14.82 18.80 10.04
C ASN A 29 13.73 18.48 9.00
N VAL A 30 12.47 18.54 9.42
CA VAL A 30 11.32 18.19 8.58
C VAL A 30 11.23 19.08 7.33
N GLU A 31 11.48 20.38 7.47
CA GLU A 31 11.41 21.32 6.35
C GLU A 31 12.50 21.05 5.31
N GLU A 32 13.71 20.71 5.75
CA GLU A 32 14.82 20.35 4.89
C GLU A 32 14.51 19.11 4.04
N VAL A 33 14.04 18.03 4.68
CA VAL A 33 13.67 16.79 3.99
C VAL A 33 12.50 17.02 3.04
N GLN A 34 11.48 17.77 3.46
CA GLN A 34 10.32 18.09 2.64
C GLN A 34 10.72 18.89 1.39
N ASN A 35 11.55 19.92 1.55
CA ASN A 35 12.05 20.75 0.44
C ASN A 35 12.93 19.93 -0.51
N LEU A 36 13.82 19.08 0.02
CA LEU A 36 14.64 18.18 -0.80
C LEU A 36 13.75 17.25 -1.64
N MET A 37 12.81 16.56 -1.00
CA MET A 37 11.89 15.67 -1.71
C MET A 37 11.04 16.43 -2.73
N GLU A 38 10.57 17.64 -2.42
CA GLU A 38 9.77 18.44 -3.36
C GLU A 38 10.60 18.89 -4.58
N SER A 39 11.88 19.21 -4.37
CA SER A 39 12.79 19.68 -5.42
C SER A 39 13.16 18.61 -6.47
N TYR A 40 13.10 17.31 -6.11
CA TYR A 40 13.23 16.22 -7.07
C TYR A 40 12.07 16.26 -8.08
N GLU A 41 12.36 16.35 -9.37
CA GLU A 41 11.33 16.24 -10.41
C GLU A 41 11.13 14.76 -10.79
N SER A 42 9.89 14.28 -10.68
CA SER A 42 9.54 12.90 -10.98
C SER A 42 9.86 12.53 -12.43
N LYS A 43 10.70 11.52 -12.60
CA LYS A 43 11.09 10.97 -13.90
C LYS A 43 10.71 9.50 -13.96
N PRO A 44 9.63 9.10 -14.67
CA PRO A 44 9.11 7.74 -14.65
C PRO A 44 10.15 6.64 -14.91
N HIS A 45 11.10 6.86 -15.81
CA HIS A 45 12.12 5.88 -16.15
C HIS A 45 13.05 5.52 -14.96
N GLU A 46 13.20 6.40 -13.96
CA GLU A 46 14.05 6.15 -12.79
C GLU A 46 13.38 5.22 -11.77
N TRP A 47 12.06 5.34 -11.60
CA TRP A 47 11.31 4.63 -10.57
C TRP A 47 10.42 3.50 -11.10
N ARG A 48 10.24 3.36 -12.43
CA ARG A 48 9.35 2.36 -13.04
C ARG A 48 9.67 0.92 -12.61
N LYS A 49 10.93 0.59 -12.32
CA LYS A 49 11.33 -0.73 -11.80
C LYS A 49 10.63 -1.10 -10.48
N TYR A 50 10.29 -0.11 -9.66
CA TYR A 50 9.61 -0.26 -8.38
C TYR A 50 8.09 -0.16 -8.49
N ALA A 51 7.56 0.37 -9.59
CA ALA A 51 6.13 0.61 -9.78
C ALA A 51 5.37 -0.68 -10.13
N LYS A 52 5.22 -1.58 -9.15
CA LYS A 52 4.54 -2.87 -9.31
C LYS A 52 3.14 -2.81 -8.69
N PHE A 53 2.13 -2.70 -9.54
CA PHE A 53 0.73 -2.64 -9.14
C PHE A 53 0.16 -4.02 -8.78
N ASP A 54 -0.95 -4.00 -8.05
CA ASP A 54 -1.87 -5.12 -7.85
C ASP A 54 -3.28 -4.65 -8.28
N GLN A 55 -4.13 -5.58 -8.72
CA GLN A 55 -5.45 -5.24 -9.23
C GLN A 55 -6.41 -4.76 -8.13
N TYR A 56 -6.30 -5.29 -6.91
CA TYR A 56 -7.34 -5.18 -5.89
C TYR A 56 -6.99 -4.21 -4.77
N ARG A 57 -5.70 -3.91 -4.58
CA ARG A 57 -5.22 -3.04 -3.51
C ARG A 57 -3.96 -2.29 -3.92
N TYR A 58 -3.71 -1.19 -3.22
CA TYR A 58 -2.45 -0.49 -3.36
C TYR A 58 -1.30 -1.38 -2.87
N THR A 59 -0.12 -1.20 -3.45
CA THR A 59 1.07 -2.00 -3.14
C THR A 59 2.16 -1.15 -2.53
N ARG A 60 2.95 -1.70 -1.60
CA ARG A 60 4.13 -1.05 -1.01
C ARG A 60 5.40 -1.69 -1.57
N ASN A 61 6.20 -0.92 -2.29
CA ASN A 61 7.39 -1.40 -2.99
C ASN A 61 8.63 -0.73 -2.39
N LEU A 62 9.40 -1.46 -1.60
CA LEU A 62 10.59 -0.93 -0.92
C LEU A 62 11.66 -0.55 -1.97
N VAL A 63 12.12 0.68 -1.90
CA VAL A 63 13.16 1.25 -2.77
C VAL A 63 14.51 1.14 -2.07
N ASP A 64 14.57 1.62 -0.83
CA ASP A 64 15.80 1.74 -0.04
C ASP A 64 15.50 1.55 1.46
N GLU A 65 16.37 0.84 2.17
CA GLU A 65 16.28 0.55 3.63
C GLU A 65 17.01 1.61 4.48
N GLY A 66 17.55 2.65 3.83
CA GLY A 66 18.27 3.73 4.45
C GLY A 66 19.52 3.26 5.17
N ASN A 67 19.85 3.96 6.26
CA ASN A 67 20.92 3.59 7.19
C ASN A 67 20.30 3.07 8.51
N ASP A 68 19.30 2.19 8.43
CA ASP A 68 18.42 1.77 9.54
C ASP A 68 17.58 2.90 10.18
N LYS A 69 17.71 4.12 9.63
CA LYS A 69 17.07 5.33 10.14
C LYS A 69 15.83 5.75 9.37
N PHE A 70 15.67 5.28 8.13
CA PHE A 70 14.47 5.51 7.36
C PHE A 70 14.20 4.37 6.38
N ASN A 71 12.94 4.19 6.01
CA ASN A 71 12.55 3.38 4.86
C ASN A 71 12.04 4.30 3.74
N LEU A 72 12.56 4.11 2.53
CA LEU A 72 12.05 4.75 1.33
C LEU A 72 11.31 3.72 0.48
N MET A 73 10.07 4.00 0.13
CA MET A 73 9.24 3.06 -0.64
C MET A 73 8.31 3.78 -1.59
N ILE A 74 7.98 3.12 -2.69
CA ILE A 74 6.98 3.58 -3.64
C ILE A 74 5.67 2.85 -3.38
N LEU A 75 4.59 3.62 -3.24
CA LEU A 75 3.24 3.11 -3.22
C LEU A 75 2.60 3.28 -4.58
N CYS A 76 1.98 2.22 -5.07
CA CYS A 76 1.27 2.21 -6.34
C CYS A 76 -0.22 2.05 -6.06
N TRP A 77 -1.01 2.98 -6.58
CA TRP A 77 -2.44 3.09 -6.34
C TRP A 77 -3.16 2.89 -7.67
N GLY A 78 -3.86 1.77 -7.81
CA GLY A 78 -4.77 1.56 -8.93
C GLY A 78 -5.96 2.51 -8.86
N GLU A 79 -6.83 2.42 -9.85
CA GLU A 79 -8.08 3.19 -9.93
C GLU A 79 -8.98 2.91 -8.71
N GLY A 80 -9.42 3.97 -8.03
CA GLY A 80 -10.27 3.87 -6.84
C GLY A 80 -9.59 3.26 -5.60
N HIS A 81 -8.28 2.98 -5.64
CA HIS A 81 -7.60 2.38 -4.50
C HIS A 81 -7.45 3.37 -3.35
N GLY A 82 -7.66 2.89 -2.13
CA GLY A 82 -7.52 3.69 -0.92
C GLY A 82 -6.89 2.91 0.23
N SER A 83 -6.30 3.66 1.16
CA SER A 83 -5.85 3.14 2.43
C SER A 83 -6.97 3.15 3.47
N SER A 84 -6.79 2.41 4.56
CA SER A 84 -7.58 2.62 5.78
C SER A 84 -7.17 3.94 6.44
N ILE A 85 -7.97 4.43 7.39
CA ILE A 85 -7.51 5.48 8.30
C ILE A 85 -6.40 4.86 9.15
N HIS A 86 -5.22 5.49 9.24
CA HIS A 86 -4.09 4.90 9.95
C HIS A 86 -3.17 5.93 10.62
N ASP A 87 -2.40 5.43 11.59
CA ASP A 87 -1.30 6.14 12.25
C ASP A 87 0.07 5.83 11.61
N HIS A 88 1.12 6.43 12.17
CA HIS A 88 2.50 6.30 11.72
C HIS A 88 3.46 5.80 12.81
N THR A 89 2.94 5.31 13.95
CA THR A 89 3.73 4.64 15.00
C THR A 89 4.91 5.48 15.51
N ASN A 90 4.64 6.76 15.78
CA ASN A 90 5.60 7.78 16.19
C ASN A 90 6.73 8.06 15.19
N SER A 91 6.56 7.69 13.93
CA SER A 91 7.49 8.03 12.84
C SER A 91 7.05 9.26 12.06
N HIS A 92 8.04 9.96 11.51
CA HIS A 92 7.86 10.94 10.46
C HIS A 92 7.43 10.24 9.17
N CYS A 93 6.41 10.78 8.49
CA CYS A 93 5.97 10.32 7.17
C CYS A 93 6.02 11.48 6.18
N PHE A 94 6.86 11.35 5.17
CA PHE A 94 6.88 12.23 4.00
C PHE A 94 6.26 11.48 2.82
N MET A 95 5.33 12.10 2.12
CA MET A 95 4.64 11.55 0.97
C MET A 95 4.78 12.51 -0.20
N LYS A 96 5.68 12.21 -1.13
CA LYS A 96 5.80 12.91 -2.42
C LYS A 96 4.95 12.22 -3.46
N LEU A 97 4.22 12.97 -4.28
CA LEU A 97 3.54 12.40 -5.43
C LEU A 97 4.44 12.34 -6.67
N LEU A 98 4.56 11.15 -7.28
CA LEU A 98 5.36 10.91 -8.48
C LEU A 98 4.54 10.88 -9.77
N GLN A 99 3.28 10.46 -9.70
CA GLN A 99 2.36 10.43 -10.84
C GLN A 99 0.91 10.52 -10.36
N GLY A 100 0.06 11.22 -11.12
CA GLY A 100 -1.37 11.31 -10.88
C GLY A 100 -1.74 12.32 -9.80
N HIS A 101 -2.76 12.01 -9.00
CA HIS A 101 -3.18 12.80 -7.84
C HIS A 101 -3.64 11.87 -6.70
N LEU A 102 -3.46 12.29 -5.44
CA LEU A 102 -4.00 11.56 -4.28
C LEU A 102 -4.79 12.50 -3.40
N LYS A 103 -5.97 12.05 -2.97
CA LYS A 103 -6.74 12.73 -1.92
C LYS A 103 -6.23 12.28 -0.57
N GLU A 104 -5.83 13.22 0.27
CA GLU A 104 -5.54 13.00 1.68
C GLU A 104 -6.68 13.59 2.53
N THR A 105 -7.21 12.78 3.44
CA THR A 105 -8.18 13.18 4.45
C THR A 105 -7.55 13.02 5.83
N LEU A 106 -7.43 14.11 6.58
CA LEU A 106 -6.93 14.09 7.96
C LEU A 106 -8.07 13.86 8.94
N PHE A 107 -7.82 13.06 9.98
CA PHE A 107 -8.75 12.74 11.05
C PHE A 107 -8.16 13.08 12.41
N GLN A 108 -9.04 13.39 13.37
CA GLN A 108 -8.67 13.49 14.78
C GLN A 108 -8.46 12.09 15.36
N TRP A 109 -7.68 12.01 16.44
CA TRP A 109 -7.59 10.79 17.24
C TRP A 109 -8.94 10.52 17.92
N PRO A 110 -9.37 9.26 18.04
CA PRO A 110 -10.61 8.94 18.74
C PRO A 110 -10.44 9.15 20.25
N ASP A 111 -11.40 9.83 20.88
CA ASP A 111 -11.32 10.25 22.29
C ASP A 111 -11.65 9.11 23.28
N GLY A 112 -11.86 7.89 22.80
CA GLY A 112 -12.24 6.69 23.57
C GLY A 112 -13.63 6.72 24.22
N LYS A 113 -14.26 7.90 24.29
CA LYS A 113 -15.60 8.12 24.88
C LYS A 113 -16.71 8.21 23.83
N SER A 114 -16.36 8.57 22.61
CA SER A 114 -17.27 8.73 21.48
C SER A 114 -17.43 7.40 20.75
N GLN A 115 -18.57 6.73 20.95
CA GLN A 115 -19.05 5.76 19.96
C GLN A 115 -19.67 6.57 18.82
N GLY A 116 -18.96 6.72 17.72
CA GLY A 116 -19.43 7.50 16.58
C GLY A 116 -18.35 7.66 15.50
N ASP A 117 -18.76 8.27 14.40
CA ASP A 117 -17.89 8.45 13.24
C ASP A 117 -16.66 9.29 13.59
N MET A 118 -15.50 8.91 13.06
CA MET A 118 -14.26 9.64 13.21
C MET A 118 -14.37 11.04 12.61
N VAL A 119 -13.92 12.04 13.38
CA VAL A 119 -14.00 13.44 12.99
C VAL A 119 -12.93 13.78 11.97
N THR A 120 -13.35 14.22 10.78
CA THR A 120 -12.46 14.75 9.75
C THR A 120 -11.96 16.15 10.12
N LYS A 121 -10.64 16.38 10.08
CA LYS A 121 -10.01 17.69 10.29
C LYS A 121 -9.98 18.52 9.02
N SER A 122 -9.51 17.92 7.92
CA SER A 122 -9.34 18.60 6.64
C SER A 122 -9.19 17.59 5.50
N GLN A 123 -9.32 18.07 4.27
CA GLN A 123 -9.08 17.29 3.06
C GLN A 123 -8.26 18.12 2.09
N ARG A 124 -7.32 17.48 1.38
CA ARG A 124 -6.57 18.08 0.29
C ARG A 124 -6.32 17.08 -0.83
N VAL A 125 -6.09 17.60 -2.04
CA VAL A 125 -5.60 16.80 -3.17
C VAL A 125 -4.14 17.14 -3.39
N LEU A 126 -3.27 16.15 -3.20
CA LEU A 126 -1.85 16.24 -3.50
C LEU A 126 -1.67 16.10 -5.01
N GLN A 127 -0.99 17.06 -5.62
CA GLN A 127 -0.67 17.10 -7.05
C GLN A 127 0.72 16.53 -7.31
N GLU A 128 1.03 16.24 -8.57
CA GLU A 128 2.33 15.71 -8.96
C GLU A 128 3.49 16.60 -8.47
N ASN A 129 4.58 15.96 -8.06
CA ASN A 129 5.77 16.54 -7.45
C ASN A 129 5.59 17.21 -6.09
N LYS A 130 4.35 17.41 -5.61
CA LYS A 130 4.10 17.96 -4.28
C LYS A 130 4.37 16.96 -3.18
N VAL A 131 4.74 17.49 -2.01
CA VAL A 131 5.04 16.71 -0.81
C VAL A 131 4.06 17.04 0.30
N ALA A 132 3.53 16.00 0.93
CA ALA A 132 2.77 16.06 2.16
C ALA A 132 3.64 15.50 3.31
N TYR A 133 3.49 16.09 4.49
CA TYR A 133 4.11 15.60 5.71
C TYR A 133 3.04 15.32 6.76
N ILE A 134 3.21 14.23 7.51
CA ILE A 134 2.39 13.87 8.67
C ILE A 134 3.22 13.13 9.72
N ASN A 135 2.81 13.28 10.98
CA ASN A 135 3.19 12.41 12.09
C ASN A 135 1.99 12.29 13.05
N ASP A 136 2.10 11.43 14.06
CA ASP A 136 0.99 11.14 14.98
C ASP A 136 0.53 12.36 15.79
N SER A 137 1.38 13.37 15.99
CA SER A 137 1.00 14.63 16.66
C SER A 137 0.08 15.51 15.80
N ILE A 138 0.13 15.37 14.47
CA ILE A 138 -0.74 16.10 13.54
C ILE A 138 -2.12 15.43 13.48
N GLY A 139 -2.15 14.10 13.46
CA GLY A 139 -3.37 13.29 13.45
C GLY A 139 -3.23 12.01 12.66
N LEU A 140 -4.38 11.42 12.34
CA LEU A 140 -4.50 10.24 11.50
C LEU A 140 -4.82 10.66 10.07
N HIS A 141 -4.57 9.80 9.09
CA HIS A 141 -5.01 10.10 7.73
C HIS A 141 -5.51 8.90 6.94
N ARG A 142 -6.24 9.20 5.88
CA ARG A 142 -6.56 8.29 4.79
C ARG A 142 -6.08 8.91 3.49
N VAL A 143 -5.40 8.11 2.68
CA VAL A 143 -4.89 8.46 1.35
C VAL A 143 -5.59 7.61 0.31
N GLU A 144 -6.12 8.24 -0.74
CA GLU A 144 -6.98 7.62 -1.75
C GLU A 144 -6.66 8.13 -3.15
N ASN A 145 -6.55 7.22 -4.12
CA ASN A 145 -6.66 7.54 -5.53
C ASN A 145 -8.15 7.59 -5.90
N VAL A 146 -8.71 8.80 -5.95
CA VAL A 146 -10.11 9.01 -6.32
C VAL A 146 -10.35 8.94 -7.83
N SER A 147 -9.30 8.78 -8.65
CA SER A 147 -9.47 8.59 -10.08
C SER A 147 -10.00 7.20 -10.40
N HIS A 148 -10.92 7.15 -11.36
CA HIS A 148 -11.47 5.91 -11.92
C HIS A 148 -10.86 5.55 -13.29
N THR A 149 -9.90 6.33 -13.78
CA THR A 149 -9.29 6.13 -15.10
C THR A 149 -7.76 6.23 -15.09
N GLU A 150 -7.18 6.77 -14.02
CA GLU A 150 -5.75 7.02 -13.92
C GLU A 150 -5.20 6.39 -12.65
N CYS A 151 -4.04 5.75 -12.77
CA CYS A 151 -3.28 5.27 -11.62
C CYS A 151 -2.46 6.39 -10.99
N ALA A 152 -2.20 6.29 -9.70
CA ALA A 152 -1.31 7.21 -8.97
C ALA A 152 -0.10 6.47 -8.40
N VAL A 153 1.03 7.18 -8.27
CA VAL A 153 2.26 6.68 -7.68
C VAL A 153 2.79 7.71 -6.70
N SER A 154 3.12 7.28 -5.49
CA SER A 154 3.71 8.14 -4.46
C SER A 154 5.00 7.55 -3.90
N LEU A 155 5.94 8.41 -3.53
CA LEU A 155 7.17 8.09 -2.82
C LEU A 155 6.98 8.44 -1.34
N HIS A 156 7.16 7.44 -0.49
CA HIS A 156 7.01 7.54 0.96
C HIS A 156 8.34 7.36 1.65
N LEU A 157 8.67 8.28 2.56
CA LEU A 157 9.80 8.16 3.48
C LEU A 157 9.27 8.08 4.91
N TYR A 158 9.64 7.02 5.62
CA TYR A 158 9.30 6.82 7.03
C TYR A 158 10.55 6.82 7.90
N SER A 159 10.58 7.62 8.97
CA SER A 159 11.72 7.66 9.89
C SER A 159 11.27 7.86 11.35
N PRO A 160 11.64 6.99 12.30
CA PRO A 160 12.32 5.71 12.09
C PRO A 160 11.48 4.72 11.27
N PRO A 161 12.08 3.66 10.70
CA PRO A 161 11.31 2.60 10.04
C PRO A 161 10.44 1.84 11.06
N PHE A 162 9.27 1.38 10.62
CA PHE A 162 8.34 0.59 11.45
C PHE A 162 7.74 -0.58 10.65
N GLU A 163 7.37 -1.65 11.35
CA GLU A 163 6.76 -2.84 10.74
C GLU A 163 5.25 -2.94 10.95
N THR A 164 4.70 -2.21 11.91
CA THR A 164 3.29 -2.29 12.29
C THR A 164 2.71 -0.88 12.40
N CYS A 165 1.44 -0.71 12.03
CA CYS A 165 0.69 0.50 12.35
C CYS A 165 -0.71 0.12 12.87
N GLN A 166 -1.44 1.12 13.37
CA GLN A 166 -2.84 0.99 13.73
C GLN A 166 -3.71 1.48 12.59
N THR A 167 -4.71 0.68 12.21
CA THR A 167 -5.78 1.09 11.32
C THR A 167 -7.05 1.32 12.13
N PHE A 168 -7.85 2.29 11.72
CA PHE A 168 -9.03 2.72 12.45
C PHE A 168 -10.27 2.51 11.58
N ASP A 169 -11.29 1.92 12.18
CA ASP A 169 -12.63 1.87 11.62
C ASP A 169 -13.26 3.27 11.70
N GLN A 170 -13.68 3.79 10.55
CA GLN A 170 -14.19 5.16 10.46
C GLN A 170 -15.47 5.36 11.29
N ARG A 171 -16.32 4.35 11.47
CA ARG A 171 -17.63 4.49 12.10
C ARG A 171 -17.58 4.40 13.62
N THR A 172 -16.56 3.73 14.13
CA THR A 172 -16.46 3.37 15.55
C THR A 172 -15.21 3.93 16.21
N GLY A 173 -14.20 4.32 15.44
CA GLY A 173 -12.87 4.65 15.94
C GLY A 173 -12.12 3.45 16.51
N HIS A 174 -12.66 2.23 16.38
CA HIS A 174 -11.99 1.02 16.85
C HIS A 174 -10.71 0.79 16.04
N LYS A 175 -9.65 0.41 16.74
CA LYS A 175 -8.32 0.29 16.15
C LYS A 175 -7.84 -1.15 16.10
N ASN A 176 -7.23 -1.53 14.98
CA ASN A 176 -6.61 -2.83 14.77
C ASN A 176 -5.13 -2.65 14.47
N THR A 177 -4.28 -3.47 15.07
CA THR A 177 -2.85 -3.50 14.72
C THR A 177 -2.65 -4.32 13.46
N VAL A 178 -2.00 -3.72 12.46
CA VAL A 178 -1.73 -4.35 11.16
C VAL A 178 -0.23 -4.40 10.94
N LYS A 179 0.28 -5.59 10.59
CA LYS A 179 1.65 -5.75 10.11
C LYS A 179 1.74 -5.30 8.65
N MET A 180 2.61 -4.35 8.38
CA MET A 180 2.89 -3.87 7.03
C MET A 180 3.75 -4.90 6.29
N THR A 181 3.39 -5.17 5.04
CA THR A 181 4.12 -6.10 4.18
C THR A 181 4.56 -5.41 2.90
N PHE A 182 5.77 -5.72 2.43
CA PHE A 182 6.24 -5.26 1.13
C PHE A 182 5.75 -6.18 0.01
N TRP A 183 5.21 -5.58 -1.04
CA TRP A 183 4.88 -6.24 -2.30
C TRP A 183 6.15 -6.52 -3.12
N SER A 184 7.11 -5.60 -3.11
CA SER A 184 8.43 -5.85 -3.68
C SER A 184 9.52 -5.19 -2.86
N LYS A 185 10.75 -5.68 -3.00
CA LYS A 185 11.95 -5.06 -2.46
C LYS A 185 12.96 -4.86 -3.58
N HIS A 186 13.50 -3.65 -3.72
CA HIS A 186 14.52 -3.28 -4.70
C HIS A 186 14.15 -3.65 -6.16
N GLY A 187 12.86 -3.66 -6.49
CA GLY A 187 12.37 -4.00 -7.82
C GLY A 187 12.12 -5.50 -8.04
N GLU A 188 12.23 -6.34 -7.01
CA GLU A 188 11.94 -7.78 -7.07
C GLU A 188 10.73 -8.16 -6.22
N ARG A 189 9.83 -8.97 -6.76
CA ARG A 189 8.59 -9.37 -6.07
C ARG A 189 8.93 -10.21 -4.85
N THR A 190 8.41 -9.84 -3.67
CA THR A 190 8.59 -10.65 -2.47
C THR A 190 7.84 -11.99 -2.60
N PRO A 191 8.41 -13.10 -2.13
CA PRO A 191 7.73 -14.40 -2.14
C PRO A 191 6.38 -14.30 -1.45
N PHE A 192 5.37 -14.97 -2.01
CA PHE A 192 4.08 -15.08 -1.34
C PHE A 192 4.24 -15.99 -0.12
N VAL A 193 4.42 -15.39 1.06
CA VAL A 193 4.37 -16.15 2.31
C VAL A 193 2.90 -16.49 2.55
N ARG A 194 2.48 -17.72 2.22
CA ARG A 194 1.23 -18.26 2.74
C ARG A 194 1.36 -18.26 4.25
N THR A 195 0.78 -17.27 4.91
CA THR A 195 0.56 -17.34 6.34
C THR A 195 -0.51 -18.40 6.51
N VAL A 196 -0.10 -19.64 6.77
CA VAL A 196 -1.02 -20.69 7.18
C VAL A 196 -1.57 -20.23 8.52
N PHE A 197 -2.74 -19.60 8.51
CA PHE A 197 -3.56 -19.52 9.71
C PHE A 197 -3.90 -20.97 10.04
N CYS A 198 -3.12 -21.56 10.96
CA CYS A 198 -3.53 -22.78 11.64
C CYS A 198 -4.75 -22.38 12.46
N CYS A 199 -5.92 -22.49 11.86
CA CYS A 199 -7.18 -22.39 12.56
C CYS A 199 -7.19 -23.56 13.56
N PHE A 200 -6.91 -23.29 14.83
CA PHE A 200 -6.89 -24.28 15.91
C PHE A 200 -8.28 -24.83 16.26
N LEU A 201 -9.24 -24.72 15.34
CA LEU A 201 -10.61 -25.22 15.43
C LEU A 201 -10.95 -26.05 14.18
N CYS A 202 -10.12 -27.06 13.87
CA CYS A 202 -10.62 -28.30 13.30
C CYS A 202 -9.61 -29.43 13.52
N LYS A 203 -9.67 -30.08 14.69
CA LYS A 203 -9.14 -31.44 14.82
C LYS A 203 -10.12 -32.36 14.09
N CYS A 204 -9.83 -32.73 12.85
CA CYS A 204 -10.22 -34.01 12.30
C CYS A 204 -9.50 -34.29 10.97
N VAL A 205 -8.60 -35.29 10.99
CA VAL A 205 -8.39 -36.31 9.93
C VAL A 205 -7.84 -35.75 8.59
N GLN A 206 -6.68 -36.10 8.02
CA GLN A 206 -5.86 -37.30 8.07
C GLN A 206 -4.48 -36.94 7.47
N THR A 207 -3.44 -37.62 7.96
CA THR A 207 -2.08 -37.67 7.40
C THR A 207 -2.08 -38.17 5.96
N LEU A 208 -1.48 -37.42 5.04
CA LEU A 208 -0.86 -37.98 3.84
C LEU A 208 0.46 -37.22 3.57
N ASP A 209 1.56 -37.93 3.87
CA ASP A 209 2.91 -37.56 3.47
C ASP A 209 2.99 -37.40 1.96
N TRP A 210 3.53 -36.28 1.49
CA TRP A 210 4.00 -36.15 0.11
C TRP A 210 5.46 -35.74 0.13
N ASN A 211 6.32 -36.73 -0.09
CA ASN A 211 7.73 -36.54 -0.42
C ASN A 211 7.85 -35.75 -1.72
N MET A 212 8.71 -34.73 -1.70
CA MET A 212 9.29 -34.18 -2.91
C MET A 212 10.18 -35.24 -3.57
N GLU A 213 9.86 -35.59 -4.81
CA GLU A 213 10.77 -35.93 -5.91
C GLU A 213 10.08 -36.89 -6.88
N THR A 214 9.52 -36.37 -7.97
CA THR A 214 9.64 -37.00 -9.30
C THR A 214 9.08 -36.08 -10.39
N LEU A 215 10.02 -35.59 -11.22
CA LEU A 215 9.96 -35.46 -12.67
C LEU A 215 8.77 -34.66 -13.27
N LEU A 216 9.04 -33.46 -13.77
CA LEU A 216 9.41 -33.22 -15.17
C LEU A 216 8.34 -33.66 -16.19
N ASN A 217 7.96 -32.66 -16.99
CA ASN A 217 7.58 -32.72 -18.39
C ASN A 217 6.10 -32.89 -18.80
N LEU A 218 5.68 -31.84 -19.53
CA LEU A 218 4.83 -31.80 -20.74
C LEU A 218 3.43 -31.17 -20.58
N ASN A 219 3.35 -29.96 -21.16
CA ASN A 219 2.31 -29.50 -22.09
C ASN A 219 0.90 -30.07 -21.91
N ASN A 220 -0.05 -29.23 -21.48
CA ASN A 220 -1.41 -29.20 -22.04
C ASN A 220 -2.19 -27.98 -21.56
N VAL A 221 -1.92 -26.84 -22.20
CA VAL A 221 -2.85 -25.71 -22.28
C VAL A 221 -3.92 -26.09 -23.30
N GLU A 222 -4.93 -26.86 -22.89
CA GLU A 222 -6.20 -26.98 -23.65
C GLU A 222 -7.36 -27.68 -22.93
N PHE A 223 -7.21 -28.13 -21.69
CA PHE A 223 -8.26 -28.92 -21.02
C PHE A 223 -9.24 -28.11 -20.14
N LEU A 224 -8.95 -26.84 -19.84
CA LEU A 224 -9.79 -26.00 -18.95
C LEU A 224 -10.82 -25.11 -19.66
N ARG A 225 -11.05 -25.31 -20.98
CA ARG A 225 -12.04 -24.54 -21.75
C ARG A 225 -13.30 -25.30 -22.15
N GLN A 226 -13.42 -26.59 -21.79
CA GLN A 226 -14.60 -27.40 -22.12
C GLN A 226 -15.50 -27.77 -20.93
N GLU A 227 -15.08 -27.56 -19.68
CA GLU A 227 -15.92 -27.86 -18.51
C GLU A 227 -16.85 -26.70 -18.07
N GLN A 228 -16.64 -25.47 -18.56
CA GLN A 228 -17.57 -24.35 -18.28
C GLN A 228 -18.83 -24.31 -19.18
N TRP A 229 -18.92 -25.16 -20.21
CA TRP A 229 -20.13 -25.23 -21.07
C TRP A 229 -21.17 -26.26 -20.59
N LYS A 230 -20.79 -27.23 -19.75
CA LYS A 230 -21.71 -28.29 -19.28
C LYS A 230 -22.48 -27.95 -18.00
N LEU A 231 -22.14 -26.85 -17.31
CA LEU A 231 -22.81 -26.41 -16.07
C LEU A 231 -23.84 -25.29 -16.28
N SER A 232 -23.96 -24.70 -17.48
CA SER A 232 -24.96 -23.65 -17.79
C SER A 232 -26.25 -24.16 -18.44
N THR A 233 -26.35 -25.45 -18.78
CA THR A 233 -27.53 -26.04 -19.46
C THR A 233 -28.38 -26.96 -18.59
N GLN A 234 -28.02 -27.18 -17.31
CA GLN A 234 -28.82 -27.98 -16.37
C GLN A 234 -29.68 -27.17 -15.38
N THR A 235 -29.56 -25.83 -15.35
CA THR A 235 -30.37 -24.96 -14.47
C THR A 235 -31.57 -24.30 -15.17
N PHE A 236 -31.82 -24.59 -16.45
CA PHE A 236 -32.95 -24.01 -17.21
C PHE A 236 -34.12 -24.98 -17.48
N SER A 237 -34.13 -26.17 -16.86
CA SER A 237 -35.11 -27.24 -17.16
C SER A 237 -36.11 -27.55 -16.03
N GLN A 238 -36.19 -26.76 -14.95
CA GLN A 238 -37.03 -27.12 -13.79
C GLN A 238 -38.08 -26.09 -13.35
N ASN A 239 -38.39 -25.04 -14.11
CA ASN A 239 -39.49 -24.12 -13.78
C ASN A 239 -40.35 -23.76 -15.00
N GLY A 240 -41.05 -24.73 -15.58
CA GLY A 240 -42.05 -24.48 -16.62
C GLY A 240 -43.18 -25.51 -16.58
N GLN A 241 -44.42 -25.00 -16.68
CA GLN A 241 -45.74 -25.67 -16.64
C GLN A 241 -46.35 -25.84 -15.24
N GLU A 242 -47.62 -25.49 -14.96
CA GLU A 242 -48.73 -24.91 -15.72
C GLU A 242 -49.91 -24.70 -14.74
N VAL A 243 -50.62 -23.57 -14.83
CA VAL A 243 -52.10 -23.40 -14.68
C VAL A 243 -52.38 -21.90 -14.89
N GLY A 244 -53.34 -21.42 -15.67
CA GLY A 244 -54.53 -22.02 -16.27
C GLY A 244 -55.63 -20.94 -16.23
N SER A 245 -56.11 -20.57 -17.41
CA SER A 245 -57.22 -19.66 -17.76
C SER A 245 -58.43 -19.58 -16.82
N LEU A 246 -58.86 -18.36 -16.48
CA LEU A 246 -60.15 -17.73 -16.82
C LEU A 246 -60.17 -16.26 -16.35
#